data_AF-A0A023FKM3-F1
#
_entry.id   AF-A0A023FKM3-F1
#
_cell.length_a   1.000
_cell.length_b   1.000
_cell.length_c   1.000
_cell.angle_alpha   90.00
_cell.angle_beta   90.00
_cell.angle_gamma   90.00
#
_symmetry.space_group_name_H-M   'P 1'
#
loop_
_entity.id
_entity.type
_entity.pdbx_description
1 polymer ?
#
loop_
_entity_poly.entity_id
_entity_poly.type
_entity_poly.pdbx_seq_one_letter_code
_entity_poly.pdbx_strand_id
1 'polypeptide(L)'
;ANAAKLDLIPNRNLLDARFESYRLSLEPLPIIRQSFQGGVQKVHLEDDQYGYLHVQMSGFINALVVDPWDTNTVFFMSEAHHVMWTHFSQESHLLEPRVVWKIPEASGTCRTATLDFPHAEWCLISDGMGTIYILNSPSRPQGEPWQLCYTHRLEWSRPGTILLTSAHSNFPSSQQMECLLAYISRPQDVQGSVSIPETTVHFVCVLEWLTFTCLSNGEGGLWSVKRHRRLVGASIPKYVSFDTHGNALCLASEKSYSFVYDSCKAEVGHEVEETKGGKSQEPPLYYFIQTAEDIRVVFRLNEASPKQPKAKIDGKTITVTIDGE
;
A
#
# COMPACT_ATOMS: atom_id res chain seq x y z
N ALA A 1 -15.32 1.03 9.53
CA ALA A 1 -14.84 0.12 8.46
C ALA A 1 -14.53 -1.21 9.14
N ASN A 2 -15.10 -2.33 8.69
CA ASN A 2 -14.87 -3.61 9.35
C ASN A 2 -13.52 -4.16 8.89
N ALA A 3 -12.49 -4.00 9.72
CA ALA A 3 -11.24 -4.73 9.56
C ALA A 3 -11.45 -6.16 10.08
N ALA A 4 -11.26 -7.16 9.23
CA ALA A 4 -11.25 -8.55 9.67
C ALA A 4 -9.85 -8.88 10.20
N LYS A 5 -9.74 -9.22 11.48
CA LYS A 5 -8.49 -9.73 12.06
C LYS A 5 -8.46 -11.24 11.84
N LEU A 6 -7.51 -11.72 11.04
CA LEU A 6 -7.24 -13.13 10.81
C LEU A 6 -5.98 -13.51 11.58
N ASP A 7 -6.07 -14.52 12.44
CA ASP A 7 -4.92 -15.03 13.18
C ASP A 7 -4.27 -16.16 12.38
N LEU A 8 -2.97 -16.04 12.08
CA LEU A 8 -2.23 -16.96 11.23
C LEU A 8 -1.66 -18.13 12.04
N ILE A 9 -2.52 -18.80 12.83
CA ILE A 9 -2.11 -19.98 13.61
C ILE A 9 -1.80 -21.11 12.62
N PRO A 10 -0.55 -21.62 12.56
CA PRO A 10 -0.18 -22.66 11.60
C PRO A 10 -0.96 -23.95 11.88
N ASN A 11 -1.55 -24.53 10.83
CA ASN A 11 -2.14 -25.86 10.94
C ASN A 11 -1.01 -26.90 11.07
N ARG A 12 -0.81 -27.43 12.28
CA ARG A 12 0.25 -28.41 12.58
C ARG A 12 0.16 -29.69 11.76
N ASN A 13 -1.03 -30.04 11.25
CA ASN A 13 -1.21 -31.23 10.40
C ASN A 13 -0.61 -31.04 9.00
N LEU A 14 -0.31 -29.80 8.59
CA LEU A 14 0.33 -29.47 7.32
C LEU A 14 1.86 -29.34 7.44
N LEU A 15 2.42 -29.50 8.64
CA LEU A 15 3.86 -29.41 8.89
C LEU A 15 4.45 -30.81 8.97
N ASP A 16 5.50 -31.09 8.19
CA ASP A 16 6.24 -32.35 8.31
C ASP A 16 7.11 -32.33 9.56
N ALA A 17 6.72 -33.11 10.57
CA ALA A 17 7.46 -33.23 11.83
C ALA A 17 8.88 -33.81 11.68
N ARG A 18 9.20 -34.39 10.51
CA ARG A 18 10.53 -34.90 10.17
C ARG A 18 11.34 -33.94 9.29
N PHE A 19 10.80 -32.77 8.99
CA PHE A 19 11.54 -31.74 8.26
C PHE A 19 12.76 -31.31 9.07
N GLU A 20 13.96 -31.66 8.61
CA GLU A 20 15.19 -31.32 9.33
C GLU A 20 15.55 -29.84 9.22
N SER A 21 15.61 -29.30 7.99
CA SER A 21 15.92 -27.89 7.72
C SER A 21 15.90 -27.58 6.21
N TYR A 22 15.76 -26.31 5.86
CA TYR A 22 16.20 -25.81 4.55
C TYR A 22 17.72 -25.68 4.58
N ARG A 23 18.43 -26.41 3.73
CA ARG A 23 19.89 -26.26 3.57
C ARG A 23 20.15 -25.30 2.42
N LEU A 24 20.68 -24.12 2.73
CA LEU A 24 21.17 -23.19 1.72
C LEU A 24 22.41 -23.82 1.04
N SER A 25 22.53 -23.65 -0.27
CA SER A 25 23.73 -24.05 -0.99
C SER A 25 24.95 -23.33 -0.37
N LEU A 26 26.04 -24.08 -0.16
CA LEU A 26 27.33 -23.50 0.23
C LEU A 26 28.07 -22.91 -0.98
N GLU A 27 27.53 -23.09 -2.18
CA GLU A 27 28.10 -22.49 -3.38
C GLU A 27 27.98 -20.96 -3.30
N PRO A 28 29.06 -20.22 -3.62
CA PRO A 28 29.01 -18.79 -3.64
C PRO A 28 27.98 -18.32 -4.68
N LEU A 29 27.11 -17.39 -4.29
CA LEU A 29 26.18 -16.77 -5.22
C LEU A 29 26.98 -15.99 -6.28
N PRO A 30 26.63 -16.10 -7.57
CA PRO A 30 27.28 -15.32 -8.61
C PRO A 30 27.05 -13.82 -8.35
N ILE A 31 28.14 -13.05 -8.28
CA ILE A 31 28.09 -11.60 -8.09
C ILE A 31 28.50 -10.93 -9.38
N ILE A 32 27.55 -10.23 -10.00
CA ILE A 32 27.81 -9.41 -11.18
C ILE A 32 28.03 -7.97 -10.70
N ARG A 33 29.11 -7.34 -11.14
CA ARG A 33 29.49 -5.99 -10.75
C ARG A 33 29.64 -5.13 -11.99
N GLN A 34 29.07 -3.94 -11.95
CA GLN A 34 29.28 -2.93 -12.97
C GLN A 34 29.57 -1.59 -12.31
N SER A 35 30.64 -0.95 -12.76
CA SER A 35 30.96 0.42 -12.40
C SER A 35 30.14 1.37 -13.29
N PHE A 36 29.68 2.48 -12.72
CA PHE A 36 29.03 3.55 -13.46
C PHE A 36 29.49 4.91 -12.92
N GLN A 37 29.22 5.97 -13.67
CA GLN A 37 29.57 7.33 -13.25
C GLN A 37 28.58 7.83 -12.19
N GLY A 38 29.10 8.22 -11.02
CA GLY A 38 28.31 8.67 -9.88
C GLY A 38 28.10 7.59 -8.82
N GLY A 39 27.22 7.87 -7.86
CA GLY A 39 26.87 6.96 -6.78
C GLY A 39 25.42 6.52 -6.81
N VAL A 40 25.14 5.46 -6.05
CA VAL A 40 23.77 5.03 -5.72
C VAL A 40 23.28 5.87 -4.55
N GLN A 41 22.01 6.27 -4.58
CA GLN A 41 21.36 6.98 -3.49
C GLN A 41 21.58 6.22 -2.18
N LYS A 42 22.05 6.95 -1.16
CA LYS A 42 22.24 6.41 0.18
C LYS A 42 21.03 6.74 1.03
N VAL A 43 20.67 5.81 1.91
CA VAL A 43 19.68 6.07 2.94
C VAL A 43 20.37 6.81 4.07
N HIS A 44 19.90 8.00 4.38
CA HIS A 44 20.38 8.81 5.49
C HIS A 44 19.23 9.04 6.47
N LEU A 45 19.52 8.89 7.75
CA LEU A 45 18.61 9.28 8.83
C LEU A 45 19.07 10.65 9.34
N GLU A 46 18.15 11.60 9.37
CA GLU A 46 18.39 12.94 9.91
C GLU A 46 18.54 12.88 11.45
N ASP A 47 19.05 13.95 12.05
CA ASP A 47 19.32 14.04 13.49
C ASP A 47 18.08 13.76 14.37
N ASP A 48 16.88 14.07 13.88
CA ASP A 48 15.60 13.82 14.57
C ASP A 48 14.99 12.44 14.28
N GLN A 49 15.61 11.64 13.40
CA GLN A 49 15.19 10.30 12.99
C GLN A 49 15.95 9.19 13.72
N TYR A 50 16.10 9.32 15.03
CA TYR A 50 16.87 8.39 15.89
C TYR A 50 16.07 7.22 16.47
N GLY A 51 14.73 7.26 16.37
CA GLY A 51 13.86 6.25 16.96
C GLY A 51 13.97 4.87 16.29
N TYR A 52 13.69 3.80 17.03
CA TYR A 52 13.69 2.41 16.53
C TYR A 52 12.88 2.24 15.24
N LEU A 53 11.70 2.88 15.15
CA LEU A 53 10.86 2.82 13.97
C LEU A 53 11.50 3.46 12.73
N HIS A 54 12.33 4.50 12.88
CA HIS A 54 13.05 5.12 11.76
C HIS A 54 14.10 4.17 11.19
N VAL A 55 14.92 3.59 12.07
CA VAL A 55 15.93 2.59 11.68
C VAL A 55 15.25 1.41 10.99
N GLN A 56 14.17 0.90 11.59
CA GLN A 56 13.43 -0.20 10.99
C GLN A 56 12.85 0.16 9.61
N MET A 57 12.25 1.36 9.45
CA MET A 57 11.71 1.83 8.17
C MET A 57 12.80 1.96 7.11
N SER A 58 13.95 2.54 7.47
CA SER A 58 15.09 2.70 6.56
C SER A 58 15.61 1.38 6.01
N GLY A 59 15.47 0.29 6.78
CA GLY A 59 15.85 -1.06 6.37
C GLY A 59 14.96 -1.68 5.28
N PHE A 60 13.79 -1.10 4.99
CA PHE A 60 12.92 -1.56 3.89
C PHE A 60 13.35 -1.03 2.53
N ILE A 61 14.27 -0.06 2.49
CA ILE A 61 14.63 0.63 1.26
C ILE A 61 15.65 -0.21 0.50
N ASN A 62 15.19 -0.83 -0.58
CA ASN A 62 16.05 -1.54 -1.52
C ASN A 62 16.67 -0.55 -2.49
N ALA A 63 18.00 -0.57 -2.58
CA ALA A 63 18.74 0.27 -3.53
C ALA A 63 18.57 -0.19 -4.99
N LEU A 64 18.29 -1.48 -5.20
CA LEU A 64 18.09 -2.10 -6.50
C LEU A 64 16.67 -2.67 -6.56
N VAL A 65 15.91 -2.29 -7.59
CA VAL A 65 14.52 -2.68 -7.80
C VAL A 65 14.43 -3.44 -9.13
N VAL A 66 13.97 -4.68 -9.08
CA VAL A 66 13.76 -5.51 -10.28
C VAL A 66 12.40 -5.16 -10.89
N ASP A 67 12.32 -5.13 -12.23
CA ASP A 67 11.04 -5.01 -12.92
C ASP A 67 10.20 -6.30 -12.74
N PRO A 68 8.97 -6.22 -12.21
CA PRO A 68 8.12 -7.41 -12.08
C PRO A 68 7.74 -8.05 -13.42
N TRP A 69 7.81 -7.32 -14.55
CA TRP A 69 7.47 -7.81 -15.88
C TRP A 69 8.68 -8.26 -16.71
N ASP A 70 9.90 -7.93 -16.27
CA ASP A 70 11.14 -8.37 -16.90
C ASP A 70 12.26 -8.51 -15.87
N THR A 71 12.52 -9.73 -15.42
CA THR A 71 13.53 -10.00 -14.38
C THR A 71 14.96 -9.64 -14.78
N ASN A 72 15.20 -9.37 -16.07
CA ASN A 72 16.49 -8.92 -16.57
C ASN A 72 16.66 -7.40 -16.47
N THR A 73 15.59 -6.65 -16.24
CA THR A 73 15.64 -5.20 -16.08
C THR A 73 15.66 -4.83 -14.60
N VAL A 74 16.62 -3.97 -14.22
CA VAL A 74 16.75 -3.46 -12.86
C VAL A 74 16.93 -1.95 -12.85
N PHE A 75 16.43 -1.35 -11.78
CA PHE A 75 16.41 0.09 -11.55
C PHE A 75 17.05 0.44 -10.23
N PHE A 76 17.65 1.62 -10.15
CA PHE A 76 18.15 2.17 -8.90
C PHE A 76 18.08 3.69 -8.92
N MET A 77 18.06 4.30 -7.74
CA MET A 77 18.18 5.75 -7.60
C MET A 77 19.65 6.14 -7.53
N SER A 78 20.08 7.14 -8.31
CA SER A 78 21.42 7.74 -8.18
C SER A 78 21.47 8.79 -7.06
N GLU A 79 22.68 9.16 -6.63
CA GLU A 79 22.90 10.28 -5.69
C GLU A 79 22.36 11.62 -6.22
N ALA A 80 22.21 11.76 -7.55
CA ALA A 80 21.61 12.93 -8.18
C ALA A 80 20.07 12.86 -8.28
N HIS A 81 19.44 11.89 -7.59
CA HIS A 81 17.99 11.65 -7.63
C HIS A 81 17.44 11.37 -9.04
N HIS A 82 18.27 10.77 -9.90
CA HIS A 82 17.81 10.21 -11.17
C HIS A 82 17.46 8.74 -11.00
N VAL A 83 16.42 8.30 -11.71
CA VAL A 83 16.13 6.88 -11.90
C VAL A 83 17.07 6.35 -12.97
N MET A 84 17.90 5.41 -12.56
CA MET A 84 18.85 4.71 -13.41
C MET A 84 18.24 3.37 -13.81
N TRP A 85 18.42 3.01 -15.07
CA TRP A 85 18.05 1.73 -15.65
C TRP A 85 19.32 0.96 -16.03
N THR A 86 19.31 -0.36 -15.88
CA THR A 86 20.25 -1.28 -16.53
C THR A 86 19.53 -2.60 -16.82
N HIS A 87 20.06 -3.39 -17.74
CA HIS A 87 19.46 -4.63 -18.19
C HIS A 87 20.52 -5.70 -18.43
N PHE A 88 20.20 -6.94 -18.09
CA PHE A 88 21.02 -8.10 -18.37
C PHE A 88 20.94 -8.47 -19.84
N SER A 89 22.07 -8.39 -20.54
CA SER A 89 22.17 -8.84 -21.92
C SER A 89 22.13 -10.36 -22.02
N GLN A 90 21.90 -10.88 -23.23
CA GLN A 90 21.94 -12.32 -23.51
C GLN A 90 23.32 -12.95 -23.20
N GLU A 91 24.38 -12.15 -23.17
CA GLU A 91 25.74 -12.56 -22.82
C GLU A 91 26.01 -12.51 -21.31
N SER A 92 24.97 -12.39 -20.49
CA SER A 92 25.04 -12.38 -19.01
C SER A 92 25.88 -11.22 -18.43
N HIS A 93 25.99 -10.10 -19.15
CA HIS A 93 26.57 -8.87 -18.63
C HIS A 93 25.51 -7.79 -18.48
N LEU A 94 25.71 -6.87 -17.53
CA LEU A 94 24.85 -5.70 -17.38
C LEU A 94 25.20 -4.64 -18.43
N LEU A 95 24.19 -4.11 -19.10
CA LEU A 95 24.34 -2.96 -20.00
C LEU A 95 24.67 -1.70 -19.22
N GLU A 96 25.37 -0.75 -19.85
CA GLU A 96 25.74 0.50 -19.19
C GLU A 96 24.50 1.22 -18.62
N PRO A 97 24.51 1.61 -17.33
CA PRO A 97 23.36 2.27 -16.74
C PRO A 97 23.04 3.61 -17.39
N ARG A 98 21.75 3.87 -17.66
CA ARG A 98 21.28 5.13 -18.25
C ARG A 98 20.15 5.75 -17.45
N VAL A 99 20.03 7.06 -17.55
CA VAL A 99 18.94 7.81 -16.90
C VAL A 99 17.66 7.62 -17.71
N VAL A 100 16.61 7.09 -17.07
CA VAL A 100 15.26 7.00 -17.66
C VAL A 100 14.35 8.11 -17.14
N TRP A 101 14.62 8.65 -15.95
CA TRP A 101 13.85 9.78 -15.42
C TRP A 101 14.64 10.57 -14.38
N LYS A 102 14.26 11.83 -14.16
CA LYS A 102 14.88 12.73 -13.19
C LYS A 102 13.82 13.30 -12.26
N ILE A 103 14.02 13.15 -10.95
CA ILE A 103 13.21 13.88 -9.97
C ILE A 103 13.48 15.39 -10.17
N PRO A 104 12.45 16.23 -10.35
CA PRO A 104 12.62 17.68 -10.44
C PRO A 104 13.40 18.20 -9.22
N GLU A 105 14.37 19.08 -9.47
CA GLU A 105 15.39 19.45 -8.47
C GLU A 105 14.81 19.82 -7.10
N ALA A 106 15.39 19.16 -6.09
CA ALA A 106 15.14 19.33 -4.69
C ALA A 106 16.05 20.40 -4.10
N SER A 107 15.49 21.39 -3.41
CA SER A 107 16.25 22.34 -2.60
C SER A 107 16.99 21.62 -1.45
N GLY A 108 18.29 21.34 -1.61
CA GLY A 108 19.31 21.16 -0.56
C GLY A 108 19.16 20.07 0.51
N THR A 109 18.00 19.43 0.66
CA THR A 109 17.74 18.40 1.68
C THR A 109 18.04 17.01 1.14
N CYS A 110 18.66 16.15 1.96
CA CYS A 110 18.82 14.73 1.62
C CYS A 110 17.43 14.08 1.45
N ARG A 111 17.23 13.37 0.32
CA ARG A 111 15.96 12.73 -0.02
C ARG A 111 16.20 11.27 -0.30
N THR A 112 15.51 10.39 0.42
CA THR A 112 15.52 8.96 0.08
C THR A 112 14.29 8.66 -0.77
N ALA A 113 14.45 8.75 -2.09
CA ALA A 113 13.40 8.40 -3.02
C ALA A 113 13.21 6.89 -3.11
N THR A 114 11.98 6.46 -3.31
CA THR A 114 11.58 5.06 -3.46
C THR A 114 10.62 4.93 -4.62
N LEU A 115 10.70 3.83 -5.37
CA LEU A 115 9.85 3.58 -6.52
C LEU A 115 9.18 2.21 -6.42
N ASP A 116 8.03 2.09 -7.10
CA ASP A 116 7.32 0.84 -7.26
C ASP A 116 6.65 0.78 -8.65
N PHE A 117 6.39 -0.44 -9.11
CA PHE A 117 5.83 -0.72 -10.43
C PHE A 117 4.47 -1.39 -10.29
N PRO A 118 3.37 -0.61 -10.24
CA PRO A 118 2.01 -1.16 -10.11
C PRO A 118 1.48 -1.81 -11.41
N HIS A 119 2.08 -1.50 -12.56
CA HIS A 119 1.71 -2.03 -13.87
C HIS A 119 2.93 -2.06 -14.81
N ALA A 120 2.83 -2.80 -15.93
CA ALA A 120 3.89 -2.87 -16.96
C ALA A 120 4.24 -1.52 -17.61
N GLU A 121 3.30 -0.57 -17.57
CA GLU A 121 3.43 0.76 -18.19
C GLU A 121 3.49 1.90 -17.18
N TRP A 122 3.29 1.63 -15.88
CA TRP A 122 3.18 2.67 -14.86
C TRP A 122 4.23 2.50 -13.77
N CYS A 123 4.90 3.61 -13.42
CA CYS A 123 5.80 3.68 -12.29
C CYS A 123 5.32 4.77 -11.32
N LEU A 124 5.38 4.46 -10.03
CA LEU A 124 5.20 5.44 -8.97
C LEU A 124 6.52 5.71 -8.29
N ILE A 125 6.80 6.99 -8.02
CA ILE A 125 7.99 7.42 -7.28
C ILE A 125 7.56 8.32 -6.14
N SER A 126 7.99 8.01 -4.93
CA SER A 126 8.00 8.98 -3.83
C SER A 126 9.37 9.63 -3.74
N ASP A 127 9.41 10.95 -3.55
CA ASP A 127 10.64 11.72 -3.46
C ASP A 127 11.28 11.73 -2.06
N GLY A 128 10.78 10.94 -1.11
CA GLY A 128 11.26 10.97 0.27
C GLY A 128 10.69 12.10 1.13
N MET A 129 9.98 13.06 0.53
CA MET A 129 9.42 14.27 1.14
C MET A 129 7.92 14.40 0.87
N GLY A 130 7.27 13.26 0.58
CA GLY A 130 5.84 13.11 0.29
C GLY A 130 5.33 13.81 -0.97
N THR A 131 6.21 14.10 -1.93
CA THR A 131 5.80 14.25 -3.32
C THR A 131 5.77 12.87 -3.97
N ILE A 132 4.75 12.64 -4.78
CA ILE A 132 4.52 11.42 -5.54
C ILE A 132 4.44 11.78 -7.01
N TYR A 133 5.15 11.04 -7.83
CA TYR A 133 5.12 11.16 -9.28
C TYR A 133 4.50 9.91 -9.89
N ILE A 134 3.51 10.11 -10.76
CA ILE A 134 2.96 9.06 -11.62
C ILE A 134 3.61 9.20 -12.99
N LEU A 135 4.33 8.17 -13.41
CA LEU A 135 5.10 8.16 -14.64
C LEU A 135 4.56 7.10 -15.60
N ASN A 136 4.39 7.48 -16.86
CA ASN A 136 4.29 6.52 -17.95
C ASN A 136 5.71 6.01 -18.25
N SER A 137 5.87 4.70 -18.16
CA SER A 137 7.13 3.95 -18.22
C SER A 137 6.98 2.76 -19.18
N PRO A 138 6.65 3.00 -20.46
CA PRO A 138 6.43 1.91 -21.40
C PRO A 138 7.77 1.31 -21.81
N SER A 139 7.76 0.06 -22.28
CA SER A 139 8.97 -0.54 -22.90
C SER A 139 10.20 -0.49 -21.98
N ARG A 140 10.02 -0.86 -20.70
CA ARG A 140 11.11 -0.86 -19.71
C ARG A 140 12.34 -1.68 -20.14
N PRO A 141 12.23 -2.85 -20.80
CA PRO A 141 13.41 -3.58 -21.27
C PRO A 141 14.27 -2.81 -22.29
N GLN A 142 13.73 -1.78 -22.93
CA GLN A 142 14.45 -0.95 -23.90
C GLN A 142 15.18 0.22 -23.24
N GLY A 143 14.87 0.54 -21.97
CA GLY A 143 15.49 1.65 -21.24
C GLY A 143 15.15 3.01 -21.81
N GLU A 144 13.93 3.17 -22.33
CA GLU A 144 13.43 4.44 -22.88
C GLU A 144 13.14 5.46 -21.76
N PRO A 145 13.28 6.77 -22.03
CA PRO A 145 12.92 7.81 -21.07
C PRO A 145 11.44 7.76 -20.69
N TRP A 146 11.15 7.95 -19.40
CA TRP A 146 9.80 7.96 -18.87
C TRP A 146 9.18 9.36 -18.94
N GLN A 147 7.85 9.39 -19.04
CA GLN A 147 7.08 10.62 -19.11
C GLN A 147 6.33 10.88 -17.80
N LEU A 148 6.45 12.11 -17.28
CA LEU A 148 5.65 12.55 -16.15
C LEU A 148 4.19 12.75 -16.56
N CYS A 149 3.27 12.05 -15.89
CA CYS A 149 1.83 12.18 -16.12
C CYS A 149 1.14 12.97 -15.01
N TYR A 150 1.61 12.85 -13.76
CA TYR A 150 0.99 13.53 -12.62
C TYR A 150 1.93 13.69 -11.45
N THR A 151 1.75 14.79 -10.72
CA THR A 151 2.47 15.06 -9.47
C THR A 151 1.44 15.33 -8.36
N HIS A 152 1.59 14.65 -7.23
CA HIS A 152 0.81 14.90 -6.04
C HIS A 152 1.74 15.21 -4.87
N ARG A 153 1.43 16.23 -4.09
CA ARG A 153 2.21 16.60 -2.91
C ARG A 153 1.34 16.51 -1.67
N LEU A 154 1.81 15.75 -0.69
CA LEU A 154 1.23 15.71 0.64
C LEU A 154 1.75 16.92 1.44
N GLU A 155 0.84 17.80 1.87
CA GLU A 155 1.19 19.01 2.62
C GLU A 155 1.86 18.71 3.97
N TRP A 156 1.60 17.54 4.53
CA TRP A 156 1.94 17.14 5.91
C TRP A 156 3.07 16.11 5.99
N SER A 157 3.64 15.77 4.83
CA SER A 157 4.65 14.72 4.76
C SER A 157 5.96 15.12 5.40
N ARG A 158 6.69 14.12 5.87
CA ARG A 158 7.95 14.28 6.58
C ARG A 158 9.10 13.74 5.73
N PRO A 159 10.33 14.24 5.93
CA PRO A 159 11.53 13.56 5.45
C PRO A 159 11.50 12.08 5.83
N GLY A 160 11.95 11.22 4.92
CA GLY A 160 11.91 9.77 5.10
C GLY A 160 10.55 9.14 4.80
N THR A 161 9.67 9.83 4.05
CA THR A 161 8.44 9.21 3.53
C THR A 161 8.80 8.22 2.43
N ILE A 162 8.42 6.95 2.58
CA ILE A 162 8.70 5.90 1.60
C ILE A 162 7.42 5.37 0.97
N LEU A 163 7.51 4.91 -0.28
CA LEU A 163 6.49 4.13 -0.97
C LEU A 163 6.64 2.67 -0.59
N LEU A 164 5.67 2.12 0.15
CA LEU A 164 5.68 0.72 0.58
C LEU A 164 5.18 -0.23 -0.50
N THR A 165 4.10 0.15 -1.17
CA THR A 165 3.46 -0.68 -2.20
C THR A 165 2.48 0.15 -3.02
N SER A 166 2.19 -0.34 -4.22
CA SER A 166 1.20 0.21 -5.13
C SER A 166 0.49 -0.89 -5.90
N ALA A 167 -0.67 -0.56 -6.44
CA ALA A 167 -1.43 -1.45 -7.31
C ALA A 167 -2.16 -0.66 -8.38
N HIS A 168 -2.30 -1.26 -9.56
CA HIS A 168 -3.06 -0.71 -10.66
C HIS A 168 -4.31 -1.52 -10.91
N SER A 169 -5.38 -0.86 -11.33
CA SER A 169 -6.62 -1.49 -11.75
C SER A 169 -7.19 -0.78 -12.96
N ASN A 170 -7.54 -1.57 -13.98
CA ASN A 170 -8.23 -1.08 -15.16
C ASN A 170 -9.74 -1.27 -15.01
N PHE A 171 -10.49 -0.22 -15.32
CA PHE A 171 -11.94 -0.22 -15.44
C PHE A 171 -12.34 0.16 -16.88
N PRO A 172 -13.57 -0.14 -17.33
CA PRO A 172 -13.99 0.11 -18.71
C PRO A 172 -13.82 1.56 -19.21
N SER A 173 -13.94 2.54 -18.33
CA SER A 173 -13.88 3.97 -18.65
C SER A 173 -12.86 4.76 -17.83
N SER A 174 -12.04 4.07 -17.03
CA SER A 174 -11.05 4.71 -16.18
C SER A 174 -9.95 3.75 -15.76
N GLN A 175 -8.84 4.31 -15.30
CA GLN A 175 -7.81 3.59 -14.58
C GLN A 175 -7.77 4.08 -13.14
N GLN A 176 -7.37 3.19 -12.24
CA GLN A 176 -7.15 3.50 -10.84
C GLN A 176 -5.76 3.04 -10.42
N MET A 177 -5.13 3.85 -9.57
CA MET A 177 -3.86 3.53 -8.95
C MET A 177 -4.02 3.66 -7.45
N GLU A 178 -3.70 2.61 -6.71
CA GLU A 178 -3.53 2.68 -5.26
C GLU A 178 -2.05 2.84 -4.95
N CYS A 179 -1.73 3.67 -3.96
CA CYS A 179 -0.41 3.68 -3.37
C CYS A 179 -0.50 3.82 -1.86
N LEU A 180 0.48 3.21 -1.18
CA LEU A 180 0.66 3.33 0.25
C LEU A 180 2.02 3.95 0.54
N LEU A 181 2.00 5.18 1.05
CA LEU A 181 3.17 5.80 1.61
C LEU A 181 3.25 5.54 3.11
N ALA A 182 4.45 5.51 3.64
CA ALA A 182 4.69 5.41 5.06
C ALA A 182 5.75 6.39 5.53
N TYR A 183 5.52 6.99 6.70
CA TYR A 183 6.52 7.81 7.40
C TYR A 183 6.39 7.63 8.91
N ILE A 184 7.43 8.04 9.62
CA ILE A 184 7.45 8.06 11.08
C ILE A 184 7.15 9.46 11.57
N SER A 185 6.31 9.54 12.59
CA SER A 185 5.93 10.82 13.20
C SER A 185 5.81 10.67 14.71
N ARG A 186 5.96 11.76 15.43
CA ARG A 186 5.50 11.82 16.82
C ARG A 186 3.98 11.80 16.83
N PRO A 187 3.33 11.14 17.81
CA PRO A 187 1.88 11.10 17.92
C PRO A 187 1.19 12.46 17.79
N GLN A 188 1.69 13.47 18.49
CA GLN A 188 1.08 14.81 18.49
C GLN A 188 1.17 15.55 17.15
N ASP A 189 2.07 15.13 16.27
CA ASP A 189 2.30 15.76 14.97
C ASP A 189 1.44 15.10 13.87
N VAL A 190 0.75 14.00 14.20
CA VAL A 190 -0.11 13.30 13.25
C VAL A 190 -1.45 14.00 13.13
N GLN A 191 -1.84 14.20 11.89
CA GLN A 191 -3.12 14.77 11.52
C GLN A 191 -4.27 13.76 11.63
N GLY A 192 -5.33 14.14 12.34
CA GLY A 192 -6.52 13.33 12.58
C GLY A 192 -6.66 12.95 14.05
N SER A 193 -7.73 12.25 14.39
CA SER A 193 -7.95 11.78 15.77
C SER A 193 -7.11 10.54 16.03
N VAL A 194 -5.99 10.71 16.70
CA VAL A 194 -5.08 9.61 17.04
C VAL A 194 -5.30 9.18 18.48
N SER A 195 -5.90 8.00 18.67
CA SER A 195 -5.92 7.32 19.96
C SER A 195 -4.88 6.20 19.95
N ILE A 196 -3.72 6.44 20.58
CA ILE A 196 -2.72 5.39 20.78
C ILE A 196 -2.91 4.87 22.21
N PRO A 197 -3.20 3.56 22.39
CA PRO A 197 -3.48 2.98 23.71
C PRO A 197 -2.33 3.11 24.72
N GLU A 198 -1.10 3.28 24.23
CA GLU A 198 0.14 3.21 25.00
C GLU A 198 0.72 4.62 25.21
N THR A 199 0.73 5.10 26.46
CA THR A 199 1.22 6.44 26.86
C THR A 199 2.73 6.64 26.70
N THR A 200 3.48 5.59 26.35
CA THR A 200 4.94 5.58 26.20
C THR A 200 5.43 5.60 24.75
N VAL A 201 4.52 5.69 23.77
CA VAL A 201 4.89 5.65 22.36
C VAL A 201 5.41 7.01 21.92
N HIS A 202 6.74 7.12 21.72
CA HIS A 202 7.37 8.36 21.25
C HIS A 202 7.21 8.59 19.74
N PHE A 203 7.06 7.51 18.97
CA PHE A 203 6.94 7.54 17.52
C PHE A 203 5.91 6.53 17.06
N VAL A 204 5.15 6.89 16.02
CA VAL A 204 4.22 6.01 15.32
C VAL A 204 4.55 5.92 13.85
N CYS A 205 4.14 4.81 13.24
CA CYS A 205 4.11 4.66 11.80
C CYS A 205 2.78 5.18 11.27
N VAL A 206 2.85 6.17 10.37
CA VAL A 206 1.69 6.69 9.65
C VAL A 206 1.71 6.12 8.25
N LEU A 207 0.56 5.59 7.81
CA LEU A 207 0.34 5.09 6.46
C LEU A 207 -0.64 6.02 5.73
N GLU A 208 -0.20 6.60 4.62
CA GLU A 208 -1.05 7.39 3.73
C GLU A 208 -1.45 6.53 2.54
N TRP A 209 -2.72 6.14 2.51
CA TRP A 209 -3.31 5.37 1.43
C TRP A 209 -4.01 6.34 0.47
N LEU A 210 -3.42 6.52 -0.70
CA LEU A 210 -3.94 7.37 -1.76
C LEU A 210 -4.52 6.52 -2.90
N THR A 211 -5.65 6.97 -3.41
CA THR A 211 -6.28 6.43 -4.61
C THR A 211 -6.27 7.50 -5.68
N PHE A 212 -5.59 7.24 -6.79
CA PHE A 212 -5.62 8.07 -7.98
C PHE A 212 -6.56 7.48 -9.02
N THR A 213 -7.20 8.33 -9.81
CA THR A 213 -8.00 7.91 -10.95
C THR A 213 -7.61 8.70 -12.19
N CYS A 214 -7.60 8.03 -13.33
CA CYS A 214 -7.47 8.61 -14.65
C CYS A 214 -8.73 8.29 -15.44
N LEU A 215 -9.43 9.31 -15.94
CA LEU A 215 -10.61 9.10 -16.78
C LEU A 215 -10.17 8.91 -18.24
N SER A 216 -10.71 7.90 -18.91
CA SER A 216 -10.44 7.62 -20.31
C SER A 216 -11.26 8.55 -21.20
N ASN A 217 -10.79 9.77 -21.45
CA ASN A 217 -11.49 10.77 -22.26
C ASN A 217 -10.82 11.06 -23.62
N GLY A 218 -10.13 10.08 -24.21
CA GLY A 218 -9.39 10.22 -25.48
C GLY A 218 -7.87 10.08 -25.30
N GLU A 219 -7.09 10.68 -26.19
CA GLU A 219 -5.62 10.72 -26.06
C GLU A 219 -5.22 11.58 -24.85
N GLY A 220 -4.66 10.95 -23.82
CA GLY A 220 -4.02 11.62 -22.68
C GLY A 220 -4.91 11.85 -21.46
N GLY A 221 -5.53 10.78 -20.94
CA GLY A 221 -6.29 10.85 -19.69
C GLY A 221 -5.49 11.50 -18.54
N LEU A 222 -6.14 12.39 -17.79
CA LEU A 222 -5.52 13.14 -16.70
C LEU A 222 -5.73 12.42 -15.36
N TRP A 223 -4.62 12.10 -14.68
CA TRP A 223 -4.67 11.55 -13.33
C TRP A 223 -5.09 12.62 -12.31
N SER A 224 -5.78 12.19 -11.26
CA SER A 224 -6.18 13.02 -10.12
C SER A 224 -6.33 12.17 -8.86
N VAL A 225 -6.24 12.80 -7.68
CA VAL A 225 -6.55 12.12 -6.42
C VAL A 225 -8.05 11.98 -6.27
N LYS A 226 -8.51 10.74 -6.10
CA LYS A 226 -9.90 10.38 -5.83
C LYS A 226 -10.19 10.27 -4.34
N ARG A 227 -9.24 9.74 -3.56
CA ARG A 227 -9.42 9.50 -2.12
C ARG A 227 -8.09 9.45 -1.39
N HIS A 228 -8.10 9.92 -0.15
CA HIS A 228 -6.98 9.86 0.78
C HIS A 228 -7.45 9.28 2.11
N ARG A 229 -6.78 8.24 2.58
CA ARG A 229 -7.02 7.58 3.87
C ARG A 229 -5.72 7.57 4.67
N ARG A 230 -5.82 7.70 5.99
CA ARG A 230 -4.69 7.61 6.90
C ARG A 230 -4.91 6.52 7.93
N LEU A 231 -3.88 5.69 8.12
CA LEU A 231 -3.82 4.73 9.20
C LEU A 231 -2.63 5.02 10.10
N VAL A 232 -2.75 4.74 11.40
CA VAL A 232 -1.69 4.93 12.38
C VAL A 232 -1.51 3.66 13.20
N GLY A 233 -0.26 3.28 13.44
CA GLY A 233 0.11 2.12 14.24
C GLY A 233 1.43 2.30 14.97
N ALA A 234 1.63 1.53 16.04
CA ALA A 234 2.82 1.61 16.90
C ALA A 234 4.00 0.73 16.46
N SER A 235 3.91 0.08 15.29
CA SER A 235 4.97 -0.77 14.71
C SER A 235 4.98 -0.63 13.20
N ILE A 236 6.12 -0.82 12.53
CA ILE A 236 6.16 -0.89 11.06
C ILE A 236 5.50 -2.17 10.56
N PRO A 237 4.72 -2.15 9.46
CA PRO A 237 4.19 -3.38 8.88
C PRO A 237 5.34 -4.25 8.37
N LYS A 238 5.25 -5.57 8.58
CA LYS A 238 6.20 -6.54 8.04
C LYS A 238 5.83 -6.98 6.62
N TYR A 239 4.55 -6.87 6.28
CA TYR A 239 4.03 -7.15 4.95
C TYR A 239 2.85 -6.24 4.65
N VAL A 240 2.79 -5.74 3.42
CA VAL A 240 1.68 -4.95 2.92
C VAL A 240 1.42 -5.27 1.46
N SER A 241 0.15 -5.37 1.08
CA SER A 241 -0.27 -5.48 -0.32
C SER A 241 -1.69 -4.97 -0.47
N PHE A 242 -2.01 -4.40 -1.63
CA PHE A 242 -3.39 -4.23 -2.04
C PHE A 242 -3.98 -5.55 -2.53
N ASP A 243 -5.31 -5.69 -2.46
CA ASP A 243 -6.00 -6.74 -3.20
C ASP A 243 -6.02 -6.43 -4.71
N THR A 244 -6.43 -7.41 -5.51
CA THR A 244 -6.42 -7.32 -6.99
C THR A 244 -7.23 -6.17 -7.56
N HIS A 245 -8.15 -5.59 -6.79
CA HIS A 245 -9.02 -4.48 -7.21
C HIS A 245 -8.71 -3.17 -6.50
N GLY A 246 -7.68 -3.11 -5.64
CA GLY A 246 -7.33 -1.92 -4.87
C GLY A 246 -8.36 -1.49 -3.81
N ASN A 247 -9.32 -2.35 -3.48
CA ASN A 247 -10.40 -2.06 -2.54
C ASN A 247 -10.01 -2.35 -1.09
N ALA A 248 -9.09 -3.28 -0.89
CA ALA A 248 -8.63 -3.71 0.42
C ALA A 248 -7.11 -3.60 0.56
N LEU A 249 -6.68 -3.28 1.78
CA LEU A 249 -5.28 -3.29 2.18
C LEU A 249 -5.06 -4.51 3.09
N CYS A 250 -4.22 -5.44 2.65
CA CYS A 250 -3.73 -6.52 3.48
C CYS A 250 -2.47 -6.04 4.20
N LEU A 251 -2.48 -6.14 5.54
CA LEU A 251 -1.40 -5.65 6.38
C LEU A 251 -1.08 -6.67 7.47
N ALA A 252 0.18 -7.07 7.56
CA ALA A 252 0.70 -7.87 8.67
C ALA A 252 1.69 -7.04 9.49
N SER A 253 1.40 -6.85 10.78
CA SER A 253 2.19 -6.03 11.69
C SER A 253 2.17 -6.59 13.11
N GLU A 254 3.15 -6.20 13.92
CA GLU A 254 3.22 -6.60 15.33
C GLU A 254 2.15 -5.90 16.17
N LYS A 255 1.86 -4.63 15.85
CA LYS A 255 0.84 -3.81 16.50
C LYS A 255 -0.27 -3.46 15.52
N SER A 256 -1.49 -3.30 16.03
CA SER A 256 -2.66 -2.97 15.22
C SER A 256 -2.57 -1.56 14.62
N TYR A 257 -3.26 -1.37 13.52
CA TYR A 257 -3.44 -0.09 12.84
C TYR A 257 -4.90 0.36 12.91
N SER A 258 -5.09 1.67 13.09
CA SER A 258 -6.41 2.30 13.13
C SER A 258 -6.51 3.39 12.08
N PHE A 259 -7.68 3.51 11.43
CA PHE A 259 -7.97 4.64 10.55
C PHE A 259 -8.19 5.91 11.39
N VAL A 260 -7.53 7.00 11.01
CA VAL A 260 -7.63 8.30 11.70
C VAL A 260 -8.07 9.43 10.79
N TYR A 261 -8.13 9.16 9.48
CA TYR A 261 -8.62 10.10 8.46
C TYR A 261 -9.08 9.34 7.21
N ASP A 262 -10.13 9.87 6.57
CA ASP A 262 -10.63 9.43 5.26
C ASP A 262 -11.32 10.59 4.58
N SER A 263 -10.78 11.07 3.47
CA SER A 263 -11.31 12.24 2.73
C SER A 263 -12.75 12.05 2.24
N CYS A 264 -13.23 10.81 2.16
CA CYS A 264 -14.61 10.49 1.77
C CYS A 264 -15.53 10.17 2.94
N LYS A 265 -15.05 10.23 4.19
CA LYS A 265 -15.86 9.97 5.40
C LYS A 265 -15.52 10.95 6.51
N ALA A 266 -16.47 11.83 6.82
CA ALA A 266 -16.31 12.85 7.86
C ALA A 266 -16.12 12.27 9.28
N GLU A 267 -16.55 11.03 9.54
CA GLU A 267 -16.62 10.46 10.90
C GLU A 267 -15.41 9.59 11.30
N VAL A 268 -14.38 9.48 10.46
CA VAL A 268 -13.19 8.69 10.80
C VAL A 268 -12.35 9.49 11.80
N GLY A 269 -12.67 9.32 13.08
CA GLY A 269 -12.00 10.01 14.18
C GLY A 269 -12.84 10.24 15.44
N HIS A 270 -14.10 9.79 15.48
CA HIS A 270 -14.83 9.68 16.74
C HIS A 270 -14.61 8.29 17.34
N GLU A 271 -14.19 8.32 18.60
CA GLU A 271 -14.40 7.21 19.51
C GLU A 271 -15.82 6.67 19.32
N VAL A 272 -15.94 5.34 19.31
CA VAL A 272 -17.12 4.76 19.91
C VAL A 272 -17.06 5.25 21.35
N GLU A 273 -17.71 6.39 21.64
CA GLU A 273 -18.04 6.72 23.01
C GLU A 273 -18.69 5.46 23.58
N GLU A 274 -18.11 4.91 24.65
CA GLU A 274 -18.88 4.08 25.54
C GLU A 274 -20.09 4.92 25.92
N THR A 275 -21.20 4.70 25.23
CA THR A 275 -22.42 5.44 25.44
C THR A 275 -22.96 4.99 26.78
N LYS A 276 -22.53 5.66 27.85
CA LYS A 276 -23.30 5.70 29.09
C LYS A 276 -24.61 6.43 28.77
N GLY A 277 -25.59 5.67 28.27
CA GLY A 277 -26.98 6.10 28.16
C GLY A 277 -27.69 5.95 26.82
N GLY A 278 -27.05 5.43 25.76
CA GLY A 278 -27.72 5.13 24.50
C GLY A 278 -28.11 3.65 24.44
N LYS A 279 -29.39 3.32 24.25
CA LYS A 279 -29.80 1.94 24.01
C LYS A 279 -29.00 1.39 22.83
N SER A 280 -28.29 0.27 23.05
CA SER A 280 -27.61 -0.52 22.04
C SER A 280 -28.46 -0.59 20.77
N GLN A 281 -28.01 0.04 19.68
CA GLN A 281 -28.60 -0.27 18.38
C GLN A 281 -28.20 -1.70 18.06
N GLU A 282 -29.19 -2.58 18.06
CA GLU A 282 -28.98 -3.96 17.63
C GLU A 282 -28.39 -3.98 16.22
N PRO A 283 -27.45 -4.90 15.95
CA PRO A 283 -26.89 -5.04 14.62
C PRO A 283 -28.02 -5.22 13.60
N PRO A 284 -27.89 -4.64 12.38
CA PRO A 284 -28.90 -4.79 11.36
C PRO A 284 -29.14 -6.28 11.08
N LEU A 285 -30.42 -6.69 11.05
CA LEU A 285 -30.85 -8.09 10.90
C LEU A 285 -30.34 -8.73 9.58
N TYR A 286 -29.96 -7.90 8.61
CA TYR A 286 -29.45 -8.34 7.31
C TYR A 286 -28.48 -7.33 6.69
N TYR A 287 -27.70 -7.80 5.74
CA TYR A 287 -26.87 -7.01 4.83
C TYR A 287 -27.35 -7.26 3.40
N PHE A 288 -27.15 -6.30 2.49
CA PHE A 288 -27.44 -6.52 1.08
C PHE A 288 -26.32 -5.96 0.19
N ILE A 289 -26.18 -6.57 -0.99
CA ILE A 289 -25.27 -6.18 -2.06
C ILE A 289 -26.10 -6.12 -3.34
N GLN A 290 -25.99 -5.05 -4.10
CA GLN A 290 -26.64 -4.90 -5.39
C GLN A 290 -25.59 -4.68 -6.49
N THR A 291 -25.74 -5.42 -7.58
CA THR A 291 -25.00 -5.20 -8.84
C THR A 291 -25.99 -4.71 -9.92
N ALA A 292 -25.50 -4.50 -11.13
CA ALA A 292 -26.37 -4.17 -12.27
C ALA A 292 -27.32 -5.33 -12.65
N GLU A 293 -27.00 -6.56 -12.22
CA GLU A 293 -27.69 -7.78 -12.62
C GLU A 293 -28.47 -8.42 -11.45
N ASP A 294 -27.97 -8.29 -10.22
CA ASP A 294 -28.47 -9.04 -9.06
C ASP A 294 -28.62 -8.18 -7.80
N ILE A 295 -29.55 -8.59 -6.91
CA ILE A 295 -29.60 -8.17 -5.50
C ILE A 295 -29.39 -9.41 -4.63
N ARG A 296 -28.35 -9.38 -3.79
CA ARG A 296 -28.05 -10.42 -2.79
C ARG A 296 -28.35 -9.89 -1.40
N VAL A 297 -29.17 -10.60 -0.64
CA VAL A 297 -29.48 -10.27 0.76
C VAL A 297 -28.96 -11.40 1.65
N VAL A 298 -28.20 -11.04 2.69
CA VAL A 298 -27.51 -11.96 3.60
C VAL A 298 -28.02 -11.74 5.02
N PHE A 299 -28.50 -12.80 5.66
CA PHE A 299 -29.02 -12.79 7.03
C PHE A 299 -28.09 -13.61 7.92
N ARG A 300 -27.96 -13.22 9.20
CA ARG A 300 -27.28 -14.06 10.20
C ARG A 300 -28.32 -14.85 10.96
N LEU A 301 -28.21 -16.18 10.91
CA LEU A 301 -29.06 -17.08 11.70
C LEU A 301 -28.28 -17.52 12.93
N ASN A 302 -28.89 -17.47 14.11
CA ASN A 302 -28.34 -18.11 15.29
C ASN A 302 -28.50 -19.63 15.15
N GLU A 303 -27.43 -20.38 15.44
CA GLU A 303 -27.39 -21.86 15.34
C GLU A 303 -28.41 -22.58 16.25
N ALA A 304 -29.08 -21.85 17.14
CA ALA A 304 -30.05 -22.38 18.10
C ALA A 304 -31.50 -22.49 17.57
N SER A 305 -31.81 -22.02 16.36
CA SER A 305 -33.17 -22.12 15.80
C SER A 305 -33.37 -23.42 14.99
N PRO A 306 -34.32 -24.30 15.38
CA PRO A 306 -34.49 -25.62 14.77
C PRO A 306 -35.26 -25.63 13.45
N LYS A 307 -35.60 -24.45 12.88
CA LYS A 307 -36.45 -24.34 11.68
C LYS A 307 -35.75 -23.58 10.56
N GLN A 308 -35.86 -24.11 9.34
CA GLN A 308 -35.33 -23.46 8.13
C GLN A 308 -36.07 -22.16 7.82
N PRO A 309 -35.36 -21.09 7.40
CA PRO A 309 -35.97 -19.82 7.02
C PRO A 309 -36.81 -19.97 5.74
N LYS A 310 -37.90 -19.21 5.64
CA LYS A 310 -38.73 -19.13 4.43
C LYS A 310 -38.51 -17.80 3.74
N ALA A 311 -38.24 -17.81 2.44
CA ALA A 311 -38.09 -16.60 1.63
C ALA A 311 -39.20 -16.53 0.58
N LYS A 312 -39.79 -15.34 0.42
CA LYS A 312 -40.73 -15.00 -0.64
C LYS A 312 -40.21 -13.77 -1.38
N ILE A 313 -40.10 -13.89 -2.70
CA ILE A 313 -39.69 -12.78 -3.58
C ILE A 313 -40.90 -12.44 -4.44
N ASP A 314 -41.27 -11.16 -4.43
CA ASP A 314 -42.20 -10.56 -5.37
C ASP A 314 -41.47 -9.46 -6.17
N GLY A 315 -41.99 -9.05 -7.32
CA GLY A 315 -41.31 -8.15 -8.27
C GLY A 315 -40.88 -6.78 -7.70
N LYS A 316 -41.25 -6.47 -6.45
CA LYS A 316 -40.84 -5.26 -5.73
C LYS A 316 -40.35 -5.51 -4.30
N THR A 317 -40.46 -6.73 -3.77
CA THR A 317 -40.19 -7.00 -2.34
C THR A 317 -39.55 -8.37 -2.12
N ILE A 318 -38.62 -8.42 -1.17
CA ILE A 318 -38.05 -9.66 -0.64
C ILE A 318 -38.50 -9.76 0.81
N THR A 319 -39.23 -10.82 1.16
CA THR A 319 -39.67 -11.12 2.52
C THR A 319 -39.01 -12.40 2.99
N VAL A 320 -38.28 -12.33 4.10
CA VAL A 320 -37.70 -13.51 4.76
C VAL A 320 -38.33 -13.65 6.13
N THR A 321 -38.84 -14.84 6.42
CA THR A 321 -39.51 -15.18 7.68
C THR A 321 -38.74 -16.28 8.39
N ILE A 322 -38.41 -16.04 9.65
CA ILE A 322 -37.75 -16.99 10.54
C ILE A 322 -38.77 -17.28 11.65
N ASP A 323 -39.30 -18.50 11.71
CA ASP A 323 -40.33 -18.85 12.70
C ASP A 323 -39.71 -18.89 14.11
N GLY A 324 -39.92 -17.85 14.94
CA GLY A 324 -39.44 -17.80 16.33
C GLY A 324 -38.99 -16.43 16.85
N GLU A 325 -38.97 -15.39 16.00
CA GLU A 325 -38.79 -13.97 16.37
C GLU A 325 -39.94 -13.13 15.80
#